data_AF-A0A396HTB7-F1
#
_entry.id   AF-A0A396HTB7-F1
#
_cell.length_a   1.000
_cell.length_b   1.000
_cell.length_c   1.000
_cell.angle_alpha   90.00
_cell.angle_beta   90.00
_cell.angle_gamma   90.00
#
_symmetry.space_group_name_H-M   'P 1'
#
loop_
_entity.id
_entity.type
_entity.pdbx_description
1 polymer ?
#
loop_
_entity_poly.entity_id
_entity_poly.type
_entity_poly.pdbx_seq_one_letter_code
_entity_poly.pdbx_strand_id
1 'polypeptide(L)'
;MHCYRHNLREIVSKSILVQQDIVRPNRIPADLVVNCVITTIVVHLDQDPNKFIYHISSSLRNPFKISDLINIAYDYFVKNPWIDANGKPIVTSKRLWLTSLDAFNNYMMFRYVMPLKVSNFVNKIFFRLFQNNTYDNNCKKIRMLKGLAKLYTPYACFKGVFDDTNTENLRRVAKGYMGNGELDFDPTNIDWTNYMMNTHIPSLVKYATK
;
A
#
# COMPACT_ATOMS: atom_id res chain seq x y z
N MET A 1 18.72 30.06 -13.01
CA MET A 1 17.64 29.47 -12.17
C MET A 1 17.24 28.08 -12.70
N HIS A 2 18.10 27.07 -12.55
CA HIS A 2 17.86 25.70 -13.04
C HIS A 2 17.49 24.71 -11.91
N CYS A 3 17.26 25.21 -10.69
CA CYS A 3 17.29 24.38 -9.46
C CYS A 3 15.95 23.76 -9.02
N TYR A 4 14.84 23.99 -9.71
CA TYR A 4 13.52 23.49 -9.30
C TYR A 4 12.78 22.68 -10.39
N ARG A 5 13.54 22.03 -11.28
CA ARG A 5 13.04 20.94 -12.14
C ARG A 5 13.21 19.57 -11.48
N HIS A 6 12.95 19.45 -10.17
CA HIS A 6 12.60 18.13 -9.65
C HIS A 6 11.20 17.80 -10.15
N ASN A 7 11.14 16.85 -11.06
CA ASN A 7 9.91 16.38 -11.68
C ASN A 7 8.96 15.93 -10.56
N LEU A 8 7.82 16.57 -10.38
CA LEU A 8 6.87 16.23 -9.29
C LEU A 8 6.33 14.80 -9.37
N ARG A 9 6.51 14.10 -10.50
CA ARG A 9 6.35 12.64 -10.61
C ARG A 9 7.25 11.89 -9.62
N GLU A 10 8.46 12.38 -9.42
CA GLU A 10 9.43 11.87 -8.44
C GLU A 10 8.94 12.11 -7.00
N ILE A 11 8.23 13.21 -6.73
CA ILE A 11 7.66 13.49 -5.41
C ILE A 11 6.48 12.56 -5.14
N VAL A 12 5.56 12.38 -6.09
CA VAL A 12 4.44 11.42 -5.96
C VAL A 12 4.97 9.99 -5.79
N SER A 13 5.99 9.61 -6.58
CA SER A 13 6.71 8.33 -6.42
C SER A 13 7.38 8.19 -5.05
N LYS A 14 7.95 9.27 -4.50
CA LYS A 14 8.62 9.29 -3.18
C LYS A 14 7.68 9.40 -1.98
N SER A 15 6.42 9.82 -2.17
CA SER A 15 5.50 10.15 -1.06
C SER A 15 4.37 9.16 -0.85
N ILE A 16 4.29 8.09 -1.65
CA ILE A 16 3.30 6.99 -1.47
C ILE A 16 3.60 6.11 -0.23
N LEU A 17 4.71 6.33 0.46
CA LEU A 17 5.20 5.42 1.48
C LEU A 17 5.05 6.05 2.87
N VAL A 18 3.85 5.91 3.43
CA VAL A 18 3.53 6.38 4.78
C VAL A 18 3.17 5.16 5.64
N GLN A 19 3.86 5.05 6.79
CA GLN A 19 3.56 4.28 7.98
C GLN A 19 4.02 2.82 8.02
N GLN A 20 4.77 2.42 9.06
CA GLN A 20 5.55 1.17 8.96
C GLN A 20 5.61 0.22 10.16
N ASP A 21 5.65 0.63 11.44
CA ASP A 21 6.15 -0.33 12.45
C ASP A 21 5.10 -1.06 13.31
N ILE A 22 3.82 -0.64 13.29
CA ILE A 22 2.76 -1.23 14.14
C ILE A 22 1.52 -1.66 13.33
N VAL A 23 1.52 -1.45 12.01
CA VAL A 23 0.31 -1.62 11.19
C VAL A 23 0.36 -2.96 10.46
N ARG A 24 -0.67 -3.76 10.72
CA ARG A 24 -0.89 -5.08 10.14
C ARG A 24 -2.12 -5.00 9.23
N PRO A 25 -2.01 -4.42 8.02
CA PRO A 25 -3.12 -4.41 7.09
C PRO A 25 -3.59 -5.84 6.84
N ASN A 26 -4.89 -6.09 6.98
CA ASN A 26 -5.44 -7.39 6.61
C ASN A 26 -5.36 -7.54 5.09
N ARG A 27 -4.56 -8.49 4.63
CA ARG A 27 -4.46 -8.86 3.21
C ARG A 27 -4.66 -10.35 3.09
N ILE A 28 -5.47 -10.77 2.12
CA ILE A 28 -5.70 -12.17 1.80
C ILE A 28 -5.77 -12.27 0.27
N PRO A 29 -5.02 -13.18 -0.36
CA PRO A 29 -5.17 -13.49 -1.78
C PRO A 29 -6.60 -13.95 -2.11
N ALA A 30 -7.08 -13.62 -3.31
CA ALA A 30 -8.48 -13.87 -3.68
C ALA A 30 -8.84 -15.37 -3.73
N ASP A 31 -7.89 -16.21 -4.13
CA ASP A 31 -7.99 -17.66 -4.15
C ASP A 31 -8.27 -18.25 -2.77
N LEU A 32 -7.62 -17.77 -1.70
CA LEU A 32 -7.92 -18.20 -0.33
C LEU A 32 -9.35 -17.83 0.08
N VAL A 33 -9.85 -16.66 -0.35
CA VAL A 33 -11.25 -16.26 -0.09
C VAL A 33 -12.21 -17.21 -0.79
N VAL A 34 -11.96 -17.52 -2.06
CA VAL A 34 -12.80 -18.44 -2.85
C VAL A 34 -12.79 -19.84 -2.23
N ASN A 35 -11.63 -20.37 -1.85
CA ASN A 35 -11.51 -21.67 -1.18
C ASN A 35 -12.30 -21.71 0.13
N CYS A 36 -12.23 -20.64 0.92
CA CYS A 36 -13.02 -20.50 2.15
C CYS A 36 -14.53 -20.49 1.86
N VAL A 37 -14.98 -19.77 0.82
CA VAL A 37 -16.40 -19.71 0.44
C VAL A 37 -16.91 -21.09 -0.01
N ILE A 38 -16.18 -21.76 -0.90
CA ILE A 38 -16.55 -23.11 -1.36
C ILE A 38 -16.59 -24.08 -0.18
N THR A 39 -15.58 -24.02 0.70
CA THR A 39 -15.53 -24.85 1.90
C THR A 39 -16.72 -24.60 2.83
N THR A 40 -17.07 -23.33 3.03
CA THR A 40 -18.23 -22.94 3.83
C THR A 40 -19.50 -23.55 3.27
N ILE A 41 -19.71 -23.46 1.95
CA ILE A 41 -20.89 -24.03 1.29
C ILE A 41 -20.97 -25.52 1.58
N VAL A 42 -19.91 -26.28 1.28
CA VAL A 42 -19.92 -27.75 1.42
C VAL A 42 -20.14 -28.19 2.86
N VAL A 43 -19.48 -27.57 3.84
CA VAL A 43 -19.61 -27.95 5.26
C VAL A 43 -21.04 -27.72 5.77
N HIS A 44 -21.76 -26.75 5.22
CA HIS A 44 -23.11 -26.38 5.65
C HIS A 44 -24.22 -26.83 4.70
N LEU A 45 -23.93 -27.66 3.69
CA LEU A 45 -24.93 -28.10 2.70
C LEU A 45 -26.19 -28.71 3.36
N ASP A 46 -25.99 -29.52 4.40
CA ASP A 46 -27.06 -30.28 5.08
C ASP A 46 -27.37 -29.76 6.49
N GLN A 47 -26.92 -28.55 6.84
CA GLN A 47 -27.17 -27.95 8.16
C GLN A 47 -28.38 -27.03 8.14
N ASP A 48 -29.14 -27.00 9.25
CA ASP A 48 -30.21 -26.03 9.44
C ASP A 48 -29.68 -24.59 9.24
N PRO A 49 -30.50 -23.68 8.70
CA PRO A 49 -30.10 -22.31 8.35
C PRO A 49 -29.78 -21.47 9.60
N ASN A 50 -28.62 -21.72 10.18
CA ASN A 50 -27.99 -20.90 11.19
C ASN A 50 -27.13 -19.83 10.50
N LYS A 51 -27.13 -18.62 11.06
CA LYS A 51 -26.30 -17.53 10.55
C LYS A 51 -24.87 -17.70 11.04
N PHE A 52 -24.04 -18.37 10.24
CA PHE A 52 -22.59 -18.45 10.48
C PHE A 52 -21.89 -17.23 9.90
N ILE A 53 -20.95 -16.65 10.65
CA ILE A 53 -20.10 -15.55 10.19
C ILE A 53 -18.65 -16.02 10.25
N TYR A 54 -18.00 -16.05 9.08
CA TYR A 54 -16.60 -16.41 8.92
C TYR A 54 -15.80 -15.17 8.51
N HIS A 55 -14.81 -14.83 9.33
CA HIS A 55 -13.86 -13.78 9.04
C HIS A 55 -12.59 -14.40 8.48
N ILE A 56 -12.31 -14.18 7.19
CA ILE A 56 -11.05 -14.59 6.59
C ILE A 56 -10.01 -13.47 6.75
N SER A 57 -8.93 -13.76 7.46
CA SER A 57 -7.88 -12.79 7.75
C SER A 57 -6.52 -13.46 7.90
N SER A 58 -5.46 -12.73 7.55
CA SER A 58 -4.08 -13.11 7.87
C SER A 58 -3.54 -12.39 9.10
N SER A 59 -4.23 -11.35 9.57
CA SER A 59 -3.67 -10.37 10.52
C SER A 59 -3.31 -10.95 11.89
N LEU A 60 -4.01 -12.00 12.34
CA LEU A 60 -3.72 -12.71 13.60
C LEU A 60 -2.59 -13.74 13.42
N ARG A 61 -2.70 -14.64 12.42
CA ARG A 61 -1.83 -15.82 12.27
C ARG A 61 -0.59 -15.59 11.41
N ASN A 62 -0.71 -14.79 10.35
CA ASN A 62 0.38 -14.51 9.41
C ASN A 62 0.39 -13.02 9.01
N PRO A 63 0.71 -12.11 9.96
CA PRO A 63 0.59 -10.68 9.75
C PRO A 63 1.57 -10.18 8.68
N PHE A 64 1.04 -9.56 7.63
CA PHE A 64 1.86 -8.85 6.64
C PHE A 64 2.05 -7.39 7.03
N LYS A 65 3.29 -7.00 7.38
CA LYS A 65 3.56 -5.62 7.76
C LYS A 65 3.70 -4.78 6.51
N ILE A 66 3.21 -3.54 6.62
CA ILE A 66 3.42 -2.55 5.58
C ILE A 66 4.93 -2.25 5.40
N SER A 67 5.78 -2.39 6.44
CA SER A 67 7.25 -2.33 6.32
C SER A 67 7.80 -3.30 5.28
N ASP A 68 7.26 -4.51 5.31
CA ASP A 68 7.70 -5.61 4.46
C ASP A 68 7.22 -5.36 3.03
N LEU A 69 5.99 -4.86 2.87
CA LEU A 69 5.51 -4.42 1.56
C LEU A 69 6.43 -3.39 0.92
N ILE A 70 6.85 -2.37 1.66
CA ILE A 70 7.72 -1.33 1.11
C ILE A 70 9.12 -1.86 0.81
N ASN A 71 9.62 -2.79 1.63
CA ASN A 71 10.85 -3.53 1.35
C ASN A 71 10.76 -4.27 0.01
N ILE A 72 9.75 -5.12 -0.11
CA ILE A 72 9.52 -5.95 -1.28
C ILE A 72 9.30 -5.09 -2.53
N ALA A 73 8.49 -4.04 -2.45
CA ALA A 73 8.24 -3.15 -3.57
C ALA A 73 9.52 -2.42 -4.01
N TYR A 74 10.33 -1.94 -3.06
CA TYR A 74 11.61 -1.30 -3.38
C TYR A 74 12.54 -2.29 -4.08
N ASP A 75 12.73 -3.48 -3.53
CA ASP A 75 13.61 -4.52 -4.09
C ASP A 75 13.14 -4.95 -5.49
N TYR A 76 11.82 -5.05 -5.69
CA TYR A 76 11.22 -5.34 -6.98
C TYR A 76 11.59 -4.29 -8.03
N PHE A 77 11.39 -3.00 -7.74
CA PHE A 77 11.62 -1.92 -8.69
C PHE A 77 13.10 -1.55 -8.86
N VAL A 78 13.96 -1.91 -7.92
CA VAL A 78 15.43 -1.87 -8.12
C VAL A 78 15.85 -2.93 -9.13
N LYS A 79 15.30 -4.14 -9.04
CA LYS A 79 15.59 -5.24 -9.99
C LYS A 79 14.91 -5.04 -11.34
N ASN A 80 13.71 -4.46 -11.35
CA ASN A 80 12.85 -4.25 -12.51
C ASN A 80 12.48 -2.77 -12.62
N PRO A 81 13.44 -1.89 -13.02
CA PRO A 81 13.19 -0.46 -13.08
C PRO A 81 12.09 -0.15 -14.11
N TRP A 82 11.17 0.72 -13.71
CA TRP A 82 10.12 1.20 -14.61
C TRP A 82 10.75 2.11 -15.68
N ILE A 83 10.44 1.88 -16.96
CA ILE A 83 10.94 2.69 -18.07
C ILE A 83 9.97 3.84 -18.36
N ASP A 84 10.46 5.07 -18.36
CA ASP A 84 9.65 6.23 -18.70
C ASP A 84 9.34 6.31 -20.21
N ALA A 85 8.50 7.27 -20.61
CA ALA A 85 8.12 7.46 -22.00
C ALA A 85 9.31 7.80 -22.93
N ASN A 86 10.48 8.15 -22.37
CA ASN A 86 11.70 8.47 -23.12
C ASN A 86 12.69 7.30 -23.12
N GLY A 87 12.31 6.11 -22.65
CA GLY A 87 13.19 4.94 -22.58
C GLY A 87 14.17 4.95 -21.41
N LYS A 88 14.04 5.89 -20.45
CA LYS A 88 14.95 6.01 -19.31
C LYS A 88 14.38 5.30 -18.07
N PRO A 89 15.19 4.50 -17.34
CA PRO A 89 14.75 3.91 -16.08
C PRO A 89 14.48 4.99 -15.03
N ILE A 90 13.33 4.89 -14.37
CA ILE A 90 12.96 5.70 -13.21
C ILE A 90 13.77 5.21 -12.01
N VAL A 91 14.66 6.07 -11.51
CA VAL A 91 15.51 5.76 -10.36
C VAL A 91 14.66 5.67 -9.09
N THR A 92 14.61 4.49 -8.48
CA THR A 92 14.04 4.28 -7.15
C THR A 92 14.97 4.88 -6.09
N SER A 93 14.57 6.03 -5.54
CA SER A 93 15.34 6.73 -4.50
C SER A 93 15.27 6.00 -3.15
N LYS A 94 16.33 6.20 -2.35
CA LYS A 94 16.46 5.70 -0.98
C LYS A 94 15.24 6.07 -0.12
N ARG A 95 14.80 5.09 0.68
CA ARG A 95 13.51 5.08 1.36
C ARG A 95 13.40 6.13 2.45
N LEU A 96 12.30 6.87 2.46
CA LEU A 96 11.94 7.73 3.58
C LEU A 96 10.90 6.99 4.43
N TRP A 97 11.26 6.69 5.67
CA TRP A 97 10.40 6.02 6.63
C TRP A 97 9.63 7.06 7.44
N LEU A 98 8.38 7.30 7.07
CA LEU A 98 7.52 8.21 7.84
C LEU A 98 6.57 7.36 8.70
N THR A 99 6.74 7.46 10.01
CA THR A 99 6.08 6.58 11.00
C THR A 99 4.68 7.06 11.41
N SER A 100 4.33 8.31 11.13
CA SER A 100 3.02 8.90 11.43
C SER A 100 2.60 9.98 10.43
N LEU A 101 1.31 10.33 10.42
CA LEU A 101 0.80 11.47 9.64
C LEU A 101 1.48 12.79 10.07
N ASP A 102 1.82 12.94 11.34
CA ASP A 102 2.55 14.11 11.85
C ASP A 102 3.99 14.14 11.33
N ALA A 103 4.69 13.01 11.35
CA ALA A 103 6.03 12.89 10.76
C ALA A 103 5.99 13.22 9.26
N PHE A 104 4.99 12.73 8.54
CA PHE A 104 4.74 13.07 7.14
C PHE A 104 4.48 14.57 6.95
N ASN A 105 3.61 15.16 7.76
CA ASN A 105 3.30 16.58 7.68
C ASN A 105 4.53 17.46 7.95
N ASN A 106 5.33 17.10 8.95
CA ASN A 106 6.57 17.79 9.30
C ASN A 106 7.58 17.69 8.16
N TYR A 107 7.81 16.49 7.62
CA TYR A 107 8.67 16.29 6.46
C TYR A 107 8.21 17.14 5.26
N MET A 108 6.92 17.10 4.95
CA MET A 108 6.35 17.89 3.86
C MET A 108 6.51 19.40 4.09
N MET A 109 6.37 19.85 5.33
CA MET A 109 6.56 21.24 5.72
C MET A 109 7.99 21.72 5.48
N PHE A 110 8.98 21.01 6.02
CA PHE A 110 10.38 21.41 5.93
C PHE A 110 10.97 21.22 4.53
N ARG A 111 10.64 20.11 3.85
CA ARG A 111 11.27 19.75 2.57
C ARG A 111 10.66 20.47 1.36
N TYR A 112 9.36 20.80 1.41
CA TYR A 112 8.63 21.33 0.26
C TYR A 112 7.92 22.64 0.54
N VAL A 113 7.16 22.77 1.63
CA VAL A 113 6.33 23.98 1.87
C VAL A 113 7.19 25.19 2.21
N MET A 114 8.15 25.07 3.13
CA MET A 114 9.01 26.20 3.50
C MET A 114 9.85 26.70 2.32
N PRO A 115 10.59 25.84 1.58
CA PRO A 115 11.36 26.31 0.42
C PRO A 115 10.49 26.96 -0.65
N LEU A 116 9.29 26.42 -0.89
CA LEU A 116 8.33 27.00 -1.85
C LEU A 116 7.86 28.40 -1.41
N LYS A 117 7.55 28.59 -0.12
CA LYS A 117 7.16 29.90 0.43
C LYS A 117 8.30 30.91 0.36
N VAL A 118 9.51 30.52 0.75
CA VAL A 118 10.72 31.37 0.69
C VAL A 118 11.00 31.76 -0.76
N SER A 119 10.96 30.81 -1.69
CA SER A 119 11.15 31.09 -3.12
C SER A 119 10.12 32.08 -3.66
N ASN A 120 8.85 31.97 -3.26
CA ASN A 120 7.80 32.90 -3.66
C ASN A 120 8.00 34.29 -3.08
N PHE A 121 8.42 34.38 -1.81
CA PHE A 121 8.70 35.64 -1.13
C PHE A 121 9.86 36.40 -1.80
N VAL A 122 10.98 35.71 -2.05
CA VAL A 122 12.13 36.26 -2.80
C VAL A 122 11.69 36.71 -4.19
N ASN A 123 10.88 35.91 -4.90
CA ASN A 123 10.37 36.28 -6.22
C ASN A 123 9.53 37.57 -6.18
N LYS A 124 8.67 37.74 -5.17
CA LYS A 124 7.85 38.95 -5.01
C LYS A 124 8.69 40.19 -4.72
N ILE A 125 9.72 40.07 -3.89
CA ILE A 125 10.60 41.20 -3.49
C ILE A 125 11.50 41.62 -4.65
N PHE A 126 12.17 40.67 -5.30
CA PHE A 126 13.21 40.97 -6.28
C PHE A 126 12.69 41.12 -7.71
N PHE A 127 11.58 40.46 -8.08
CA PHE A 127 11.20 40.34 -9.50
C PHE A 127 9.85 40.97 -9.89
N ARG A 128 9.07 41.54 -8.95
CA ARG A 128 7.79 42.31 -9.10
C ARG A 128 6.72 41.86 -10.11
N LEU A 129 6.90 40.81 -10.90
CA LEU A 129 6.01 40.43 -11.99
C LEU A 129 5.88 38.91 -12.03
N PHE A 130 4.73 38.46 -12.53
CA PHE A 130 4.23 37.08 -12.64
C PHE A 130 3.45 36.58 -11.42
N GLN A 131 2.12 36.58 -11.57
CA GLN A 131 1.26 35.56 -10.96
C GLN A 131 1.87 34.21 -11.30
N ASN A 132 2.51 33.60 -10.32
CA ASN A 132 3.35 32.45 -10.56
C ASN A 132 2.45 31.21 -10.53
N ASN A 133 1.78 30.91 -11.66
CA ASN A 133 0.94 29.73 -11.85
C ASN A 133 1.66 28.45 -11.36
N THR A 134 2.99 28.43 -11.45
CA THR A 134 3.86 27.39 -10.90
C THR A 134 3.76 27.25 -9.37
N TYR A 135 3.78 28.35 -8.61
CA TYR A 135 3.62 28.34 -7.15
C TYR A 135 2.22 27.82 -6.76
N ASP A 136 1.17 28.35 -7.40
CA ASP A 136 -0.21 27.94 -7.12
C ASP A 136 -0.45 26.48 -7.49
N ASN A 137 0.08 26.02 -8.62
CA ASN A 137 0.02 24.61 -9.02
C ASN A 137 0.75 23.70 -8.03
N ASN A 138 1.94 24.11 -7.56
CA ASN A 138 2.68 23.35 -6.55
C ASN A 138 1.94 23.32 -5.20
N CYS A 139 1.33 24.43 -4.78
CA CYS A 139 0.49 24.49 -3.59
C CYS A 139 -0.73 23.56 -3.72
N LYS A 140 -1.40 23.56 -4.88
CA LYS A 140 -2.51 22.65 -5.18
C LYS A 140 -2.05 21.18 -5.08
N LYS A 141 -0.93 20.82 -5.67
CA LYS A 141 -0.35 19.46 -5.62
C LYS A 141 0.00 19.04 -4.19
N ILE A 142 0.66 19.90 -3.42
CA ILE A 142 0.98 19.63 -2.00
C ILE A 142 -0.30 19.43 -1.19
N ARG A 143 -1.33 20.26 -1.42
CA ARG A 143 -2.63 20.13 -0.74
C ARG A 143 -3.33 18.82 -1.10
N MET A 144 -3.32 18.43 -2.38
CA MET A 144 -3.85 17.13 -2.82
C MET A 144 -3.12 15.97 -2.16
N LEU A 145 -1.79 16.00 -2.13
CA LEU A 145 -0.99 14.94 -1.50
C LEU A 145 -1.25 14.83 0.00
N LYS A 146 -1.34 15.96 0.73
CA LYS A 146 -1.73 15.96 2.14
C LYS A 146 -3.15 15.42 2.34
N GLY A 147 -4.08 15.76 1.44
CA GLY A 147 -5.45 15.24 1.44
C GLY A 147 -5.49 13.73 1.28
N LEU A 148 -4.75 13.20 0.29
CA LEU A 148 -4.61 11.76 0.07
C LEU A 148 -3.98 11.06 1.29
N ALA A 149 -2.88 11.59 1.82
CA ALA A 149 -2.25 11.03 3.01
C ALA A 149 -3.23 10.95 4.18
N LYS A 150 -3.99 12.02 4.43
CA LYS A 150 -5.03 12.06 5.47
C LYS A 150 -6.16 11.06 5.20
N LEU A 151 -6.61 10.93 3.95
CA LEU A 151 -7.68 10.01 3.55
C LEU A 151 -7.26 8.54 3.74
N TYR A 152 -6.03 8.21 3.39
CA TYR A 152 -5.51 6.85 3.51
C TYR A 152 -4.94 6.51 4.89
N THR A 153 -4.76 7.51 5.75
CA THR A 153 -4.30 7.36 7.15
C THR A 153 -5.06 6.25 7.87
N PRO A 154 -6.41 6.23 7.99
CA PRO A 154 -7.10 5.18 8.74
C PRO A 154 -6.86 3.75 8.22
N TYR A 155 -6.60 3.59 6.91
CA TYR A 155 -6.33 2.30 6.29
C TYR A 155 -4.86 1.87 6.46
N ALA A 156 -3.94 2.82 6.38
CA ALA A 156 -2.50 2.60 6.56
C ALA A 156 -2.09 2.60 8.05
N CYS A 157 -2.91 3.13 8.95
CA CYS A 157 -2.70 3.22 10.42
C CYS A 157 -3.39 2.10 11.21
N PHE A 158 -4.21 1.26 10.58
CA PHE A 158 -5.09 0.37 11.33
C PHE A 158 -4.27 -0.61 12.19
N LYS A 159 -4.44 -0.51 13.51
CA LYS A 159 -3.75 -1.36 14.51
C LYS A 159 -4.57 -2.57 14.94
N GLY A 160 -5.82 -2.68 14.48
CA GLY A 160 -6.67 -3.79 14.83
C GLY A 160 -6.17 -5.09 14.22
N VAL A 161 -6.34 -6.17 14.97
CA VAL A 161 -6.11 -7.54 14.53
C VAL A 161 -7.49 -8.17 14.37
N PHE A 162 -7.75 -8.77 13.22
CA PHE A 162 -8.99 -9.48 12.95
C PHE A 162 -8.82 -10.93 13.39
N ASP A 163 -9.68 -11.35 14.30
CA ASP A 163 -9.77 -12.73 14.74
C ASP A 163 -10.41 -13.60 13.65
N ASP A 164 -9.77 -14.72 13.34
CA ASP A 164 -10.18 -15.71 12.34
C ASP A 164 -10.55 -17.06 12.97
N THR A 165 -10.72 -17.13 14.30
CA THR A 165 -10.94 -18.38 15.04
C THR A 165 -12.08 -19.24 14.48
N ASN A 166 -13.22 -18.63 14.12
CA ASN A 166 -14.33 -19.38 13.52
C ASN A 166 -13.96 -20.00 12.16
N THR A 167 -13.18 -19.28 11.36
CA THR A 167 -12.72 -19.73 10.03
C THR A 167 -11.68 -20.83 10.16
N GLU A 168 -10.81 -20.77 11.18
CA GLU A 168 -9.88 -21.86 11.50
C GLU A 168 -10.64 -23.11 11.98
N ASN A 169 -11.69 -22.96 12.79
CA ASN A 169 -12.55 -24.07 13.18
C ASN A 169 -13.25 -24.70 11.97
N LEU A 170 -13.79 -23.87 11.06
CA LEU A 170 -14.36 -24.34 9.80
C LEU A 170 -13.36 -25.16 8.99
N ARG A 171 -12.13 -24.66 8.85
CA ARG A 171 -11.06 -25.36 8.12
C ARG A 171 -10.73 -26.72 8.74
N ARG A 172 -10.69 -26.82 10.07
CA ARG A 172 -10.47 -28.09 10.79
C ARG A 172 -11.59 -29.09 10.54
N VAL A 173 -12.84 -28.64 10.56
CA VAL A 173 -14.00 -29.47 10.26
C VAL A 173 -13.95 -29.94 8.80
N ALA A 174 -13.63 -29.04 7.87
CA ALA A 174 -13.58 -29.32 6.44
C ALA A 174 -12.59 -30.44 6.05
N LYS A 175 -11.49 -30.61 6.80
CA LYS A 175 -10.54 -31.73 6.61
C LYS A 175 -11.21 -33.10 6.69
N GLY A 176 -12.31 -33.22 7.44
CA GLY A 176 -13.11 -34.45 7.52
C GLY A 176 -14.03 -34.68 6.32
N TYR A 177 -14.39 -33.64 5.56
CA TYR A 177 -15.34 -33.72 4.44
C TYR A 177 -14.65 -33.83 3.07
N MET A 178 -13.56 -33.09 2.86
CA MET A 178 -12.96 -32.88 1.54
C MET A 178 -11.64 -33.63 1.31
N GLY A 179 -11.15 -34.39 2.28
CA GLY A 179 -9.80 -34.94 2.24
C GLY A 179 -8.72 -33.85 2.30
N ASN A 180 -7.46 -34.26 2.18
CA ASN A 180 -6.33 -33.35 2.33
C ASN A 180 -6.02 -32.63 0.99
N GLY A 181 -6.30 -31.32 0.90
CA GLY A 181 -5.39 -30.40 0.20
C GLY A 181 -5.87 -29.63 -1.03
N GLU A 182 -7.05 -29.90 -1.61
CA GLU A 182 -7.46 -29.19 -2.85
C GLU A 182 -7.98 -27.76 -2.61
N LEU A 183 -8.63 -27.50 -1.46
CA LEU A 183 -9.21 -26.19 -1.12
C LEU A 183 -8.63 -25.65 0.18
N ASP A 184 -7.30 -25.62 0.31
CA ASP A 184 -6.67 -25.00 1.47
C ASP A 184 -6.78 -23.47 1.43
N PHE A 185 -7.04 -22.88 2.58
CA PHE A 185 -7.10 -21.43 2.78
C PHE A 185 -6.40 -21.00 4.06
N ASP A 186 -5.44 -21.80 4.55
CA ASP A 186 -4.62 -21.46 5.70
C ASP A 186 -3.74 -20.23 5.41
N PRO A 187 -3.97 -19.08 6.07
CA PRO A 187 -3.18 -17.88 5.82
C PRO A 187 -1.72 -18.05 6.23
N THR A 188 -1.35 -19.04 7.06
CA THR A 188 0.03 -19.30 7.46
C THR A 188 0.90 -19.88 6.35
N ASN A 189 0.28 -20.46 5.31
CA ASN A 189 0.99 -21.00 4.15
C ASN A 189 1.40 -19.91 3.14
N ILE A 190 0.98 -18.65 3.35
CA ILE A 190 1.34 -17.55 2.45
C ILE A 190 2.79 -17.10 2.74
N ASP A 191 3.68 -17.34 1.78
CA ASP A 191 4.95 -16.59 1.69
C ASP A 191 4.68 -15.23 1.06
N TRP A 192 4.55 -14.21 1.92
CA TRP A 192 4.30 -12.83 1.50
C TRP A 192 5.38 -12.27 0.57
N THR A 193 6.64 -12.62 0.79
CA THR A 193 7.75 -12.11 -0.03
C THR A 193 7.64 -12.67 -1.44
N ASN A 194 7.51 -13.99 -1.55
CA ASN A 194 7.37 -14.68 -2.83
C ASN A 194 6.09 -14.24 -3.57
N TYR A 195 4.94 -14.23 -2.88
CA TYR A 195 3.66 -13.81 -3.45
C TYR A 195 3.74 -12.38 -4.01
N MET A 196 4.31 -11.45 -3.26
CA MET A 196 4.39 -10.06 -3.69
C MET A 196 5.39 -9.85 -4.83
N MET A 197 6.59 -10.44 -4.72
CA MET A 197 7.66 -10.29 -5.72
C MET A 197 7.33 -10.94 -7.06
N ASN A 198 6.73 -12.13 -7.03
CA ASN A 198 6.63 -12.99 -8.21
C ASN A 198 5.21 -13.08 -8.78
N THR A 199 4.19 -12.74 -7.99
CA THR A 199 2.78 -12.82 -8.43
C THR A 199 2.13 -11.45 -8.47
N HIS A 200 2.04 -10.76 -7.33
CA HIS A 200 1.19 -9.57 -7.20
C HIS A 200 1.74 -8.34 -7.92
N ILE A 201 2.98 -7.91 -7.62
CA ILE A 201 3.57 -6.71 -8.22
C ILE A 201 3.75 -6.86 -9.75
N PRO A 202 4.31 -7.97 -10.28
CA PRO A 202 4.43 -8.16 -11.72
C PRO A 202 3.09 -8.09 -12.45
N SER A 203 2.05 -8.72 -11.90
CA SER A 203 0.71 -8.72 -12.50
C SER A 203 0.10 -7.32 -12.54
N LEU A 204 0.28 -6.55 -11.45
CA LEU A 204 -0.19 -5.17 -11.40
C LEU A 204 0.54 -4.27 -12.40
N VAL A 205 1.87 -4.42 -12.51
CA VAL A 205 2.68 -3.68 -13.48
C VAL A 205 2.20 -4.01 -14.90
N LYS A 206 2.04 -5.30 -15.23
CA LYS A 206 1.54 -5.75 -16.54
C LYS A 206 0.18 -5.16 -16.89
N TYR A 207 -0.73 -5.06 -15.91
CA TYR A 207 -2.04 -4.46 -16.10
C TYR A 207 -1.95 -2.93 -16.30
N ALA A 208 -1.10 -2.24 -15.54
CA ALA A 208 -0.93 -0.80 -15.64
C ALA A 208 -0.20 -0.34 -16.92
N THR A 209 0.55 -1.25 -17.58
CA THR A 209 1.23 -1.01 -18.86
C THR A 209 0.43 -1.44 -20.09
N LYS A 210 -0.75 -2.05 -19.90
CA LYS A 210 -1.72 -2.24 -20.99
C LYS A 210 -2.39 -0.92 -21.34
#